data_AF-A0A431NH84-F1
#
_entry.id   AF-A0A431NH84-F1
#
_cell.length_a   1.000
_cell.length_b   1.000
_cell.length_c   1.000
_cell.angle_alpha   90.00
_cell.angle_beta   90.00
_cell.angle_gamma   90.00
#
_symmetry.space_group_name_H-M   'P 1'
#
loop_
_entity.id
_entity.type
_entity.pdbx_description
1 polymer ?
#
loop_
_entity_poly.entity_id
_entity_poly.type
_entity_poly.pdbx_seq_one_letter_code
_entity_poly.pdbx_strand_id
1 'polypeptide(L)'
;METEMTIAANYSLFNEASWTGNSTIGTVSDVLNCMTSAINSWAAVLAGSANVNIEVHLMTTAQLAANAVSSDPRTIAAARPGARQYVGTTPYAGYMLEEPTIAYELRTGTNPNGSGADAIVYINTDKLGSSTWIDKNALTDGSSAAVPANMNDLKTVLMHELYHAFGFSGYLSDTRSVNYGSYESPFDLYVDPNSGAPEFVGQNAEVLYGSAVPLDNVYYSYHVLQGIPDLMDAVATAGVRVAPSALDLAIAADLGLGTGRNDILNADSYHPRVVAGAGNDTIGFSSWLGVVGRVNVDGGGGVDTLDLSNTFSISATKSQVSNGSWLISDNSTGITWNVTGVEKVHFLDKTVALRDAARSDISGDGTSDVIWFNSATRSISYYELNPAGGYTWHNIGGVAAGYTPLMGDFNGDGRSDILWS
;
A
#
# COMPACT_ATOMS: atom_id res chain seq x y z
N MET A 1 1.37 -0.83 20.95
CA MET A 1 0.06 -1.30 20.48
C MET A 1 0.18 -1.19 18.98
N GLU A 2 0.53 -2.28 18.31
CA GLU A 2 0.52 -2.33 16.85
C GLU A 2 -0.88 -1.89 16.42
N THR A 3 -0.97 -0.82 15.65
CA THR A 3 -2.22 -0.48 14.97
C THR A 3 -2.42 -1.57 13.94
N GLU A 4 -3.13 -2.63 14.34
CA GLU A 4 -3.66 -3.64 13.42
C GLU A 4 -4.37 -2.88 12.29
N MET A 5 -3.85 -3.02 11.08
CA MET A 5 -4.57 -2.56 9.92
C MET A 5 -5.94 -3.22 9.89
N THR A 6 -6.95 -2.43 9.59
CA THR A 6 -8.32 -2.92 9.57
C THR A 6 -9.01 -2.29 8.38
N ILE A 7 -9.20 -3.09 7.33
CA ILE A 7 -10.19 -2.80 6.30
C ILE A 7 -11.46 -3.54 6.71
N ALA A 8 -12.39 -2.81 7.30
CA ALA A 8 -13.74 -3.33 7.54
C ALA A 8 -14.57 -3.11 6.27
N ALA A 9 -15.15 -4.17 5.72
CA ALA A 9 -15.97 -4.08 4.51
C ALA A 9 -17.44 -4.42 4.80
N ASN A 10 -18.35 -3.52 4.40
CA ASN A 10 -19.79 -3.73 4.41
C ASN A 10 -20.29 -3.93 2.98
N TYR A 11 -21.26 -4.84 2.78
CA TYR A 11 -21.73 -5.18 1.44
C TYR A 11 -23.21 -4.84 1.23
N SER A 12 -23.51 -4.17 0.13
CA SER A 12 -24.86 -4.00 -0.41
C SER A 12 -25.00 -4.87 -1.66
N LEU A 13 -25.88 -5.87 -1.63
CA LEU A 13 -26.07 -6.79 -2.74
C LEU A 13 -27.24 -6.37 -3.63
N PHE A 14 -26.98 -6.26 -4.92
CA PHE A 14 -27.98 -6.15 -5.98
C PHE A 14 -27.89 -7.42 -6.84
N ASN A 15 -28.97 -8.21 -6.87
CA ASN A 15 -29.02 -9.46 -7.64
C ASN A 15 -29.95 -9.32 -8.85
N GLU A 16 -29.55 -8.48 -9.80
CA GLU A 16 -30.36 -8.16 -10.98
C GLU A 16 -30.52 -9.36 -11.92
N ALA A 17 -29.56 -10.27 -11.94
CA ALA A 17 -29.63 -11.52 -12.68
C ALA A 17 -30.64 -12.52 -12.08
N SER A 18 -31.13 -12.27 -10.85
CA SER A 18 -31.88 -13.25 -10.05
C SER A 18 -31.11 -14.59 -9.93
N TRP A 19 -29.78 -14.51 -9.91
CA TRP A 19 -28.91 -15.67 -9.86
C TRP A 19 -28.93 -16.27 -8.46
N THR A 20 -29.34 -17.52 -8.35
CA THR A 20 -29.41 -18.23 -7.07
C THR A 20 -28.22 -19.15 -6.84
N GLY A 21 -27.47 -19.46 -7.91
CA GLY A 21 -26.37 -20.40 -7.87
C GLY A 21 -26.82 -21.83 -7.54
N ASN A 22 -25.87 -22.69 -7.18
CA ASN A 22 -26.15 -24.03 -6.64
C ASN A 22 -24.94 -24.59 -5.85
N SER A 23 -25.12 -25.76 -5.24
CA SER A 23 -24.08 -26.41 -4.43
C SER A 23 -22.79 -26.75 -5.19
N THR A 24 -22.83 -26.86 -6.51
CA THR A 24 -21.66 -27.14 -7.35
C THR A 24 -20.94 -25.85 -7.75
N ILE A 25 -21.68 -24.85 -8.23
CA ILE A 25 -21.12 -23.62 -8.78
C ILE A 25 -20.72 -22.62 -7.69
N GLY A 26 -21.51 -22.56 -6.62
CA GLY A 26 -21.45 -21.46 -5.65
C GLY A 26 -22.83 -20.86 -5.44
N THR A 27 -23.04 -20.27 -4.29
CA THR A 27 -24.23 -19.48 -3.93
C THR A 27 -23.89 -17.99 -3.88
N VAL A 28 -24.90 -17.15 -3.74
CA VAL A 28 -24.70 -15.70 -3.48
C VAL A 28 -23.84 -15.48 -2.23
N SER A 29 -24.02 -16.29 -1.18
CA SER A 29 -23.19 -16.20 0.03
C SER A 29 -21.73 -16.55 -0.26
N ASP A 30 -21.47 -17.54 -1.11
CA ASP A 30 -20.10 -17.90 -1.48
C ASP A 30 -19.42 -16.76 -2.25
N VAL A 31 -20.16 -16.04 -3.09
CA VAL A 31 -19.65 -14.85 -3.81
C VAL A 31 -19.28 -13.73 -2.83
N LEU A 32 -20.14 -13.41 -1.86
CA LEU A 32 -19.86 -12.39 -0.86
C LEU A 32 -18.68 -12.78 0.04
N ASN A 33 -18.60 -14.05 0.47
CA ASN A 33 -17.46 -14.55 1.24
C ASN A 33 -16.15 -14.49 0.41
N CYS A 34 -16.23 -14.76 -0.89
CA CYS A 34 -15.11 -14.62 -1.81
C CYS A 34 -14.66 -13.16 -1.94
N MET A 35 -15.60 -12.21 -1.99
CA MET A 35 -15.31 -10.78 -1.95
C MET A 35 -14.62 -10.37 -0.64
N THR A 36 -15.09 -10.87 0.50
CA THR A 36 -14.42 -10.69 1.80
C THR A 36 -13.00 -11.26 1.80
N SER A 37 -12.80 -12.43 1.21
CA SER A 37 -11.45 -13.01 1.09
C SER A 37 -10.53 -12.17 0.19
N ALA A 38 -11.07 -11.56 -0.87
CA ALA A 38 -10.32 -10.67 -1.77
C ALA A 38 -9.89 -9.38 -1.06
N ILE A 39 -10.82 -8.67 -0.39
CA ILE A 39 -10.47 -7.45 0.36
C ILE A 39 -9.51 -7.74 1.51
N ASN A 40 -9.65 -8.89 2.19
CA ASN A 40 -8.71 -9.30 3.25
C ASN A 40 -7.30 -9.58 2.71
N SER A 41 -7.17 -9.93 1.43
CA SER A 41 -5.85 -10.14 0.82
C SER A 41 -5.14 -8.80 0.59
N TRP A 42 -5.87 -7.74 0.24
CA TRP A 42 -5.35 -6.37 0.22
C TRP A 42 -5.10 -5.82 1.63
N ALA A 43 -5.99 -6.08 2.58
CA ALA A 43 -5.83 -5.69 3.98
C ALA A 43 -4.62 -6.35 4.67
N ALA A 44 -4.06 -7.41 4.10
CA ALA A 44 -2.86 -8.05 4.62
C ALA A 44 -1.55 -7.40 4.14
N VAL A 45 -1.60 -6.51 3.14
CA VAL A 45 -0.40 -6.01 2.43
C VAL A 45 -0.33 -4.50 2.25
N LEU A 46 -1.42 -3.77 2.44
CA LEU A 46 -1.43 -2.30 2.44
C LEU A 46 -1.08 -1.75 3.82
N ALA A 47 -1.34 -0.48 4.11
CA ALA A 47 -1.23 0.13 5.42
C ALA A 47 -2.46 1.01 5.72
N GLY A 48 -2.68 1.31 6.99
CA GLY A 48 -3.79 2.16 7.44
C GLY A 48 -5.08 1.40 7.75
N SER A 49 -6.18 2.17 7.83
CA SER A 49 -7.49 1.65 8.24
C SER A 49 -8.60 2.29 7.41
N ALA A 50 -9.55 1.49 6.98
CA ALA A 50 -10.69 1.94 6.18
C ALA A 50 -11.96 1.19 6.59
N ASN A 51 -13.12 1.85 6.48
CA ASN A 51 -14.43 1.24 6.65
C ASN A 51 -15.21 1.41 5.36
N VAL A 52 -15.03 0.43 4.47
CA VAL A 52 -15.45 0.50 3.08
C VAL A 52 -16.85 -0.11 2.90
N ASN A 53 -17.69 0.57 2.13
CA ASN A 53 -18.98 0.08 1.68
C ASN A 53 -18.86 -0.34 0.21
N ILE A 54 -19.13 -1.61 -0.07
CA ILE A 54 -18.99 -2.18 -1.42
C ILE A 54 -20.37 -2.58 -1.94
N GLU A 55 -20.78 -1.99 -3.05
CA GLU A 55 -21.94 -2.45 -3.81
C GLU A 55 -21.53 -3.61 -4.71
N VAL A 56 -22.23 -4.75 -4.58
CA VAL A 56 -21.98 -5.95 -5.37
C VAL A 56 -23.20 -6.21 -6.24
N HIS A 57 -23.01 -6.11 -7.56
CA HIS A 57 -24.04 -6.32 -8.56
C HIS A 57 -23.83 -7.66 -9.26
N LEU A 58 -24.83 -8.54 -9.22
CA LEU A 58 -24.83 -9.81 -9.94
C LEU A 58 -25.64 -9.64 -11.22
N MET A 59 -24.94 -9.62 -12.36
CA MET A 59 -25.52 -9.34 -13.66
C MET A 59 -25.17 -10.43 -14.68
N THR A 60 -26.07 -10.70 -15.62
CA THR A 60 -25.76 -11.47 -16.82
C THR A 60 -24.89 -10.66 -17.78
N THR A 61 -24.26 -11.31 -18.76
CA THR A 61 -23.51 -10.66 -19.83
C THR A 61 -24.35 -9.62 -20.57
N ALA A 62 -25.63 -9.92 -20.81
CA ALA A 62 -26.55 -9.00 -21.47
C ALA A 62 -26.86 -7.76 -20.61
N GLN A 63 -26.97 -7.93 -19.28
CA GLN A 63 -27.21 -6.82 -18.36
C GLN A 63 -25.97 -5.93 -18.21
N LEU A 64 -24.77 -6.50 -18.19
CA LEU A 64 -23.53 -5.70 -18.19
C LEU A 64 -23.45 -4.78 -19.42
N ALA A 65 -23.78 -5.31 -20.60
CA ALA A 65 -23.80 -4.54 -21.83
C ALA A 65 -24.91 -3.47 -21.81
N ALA A 66 -26.10 -3.81 -21.33
CA ALA A 66 -27.23 -2.88 -21.25
C ALA A 66 -27.01 -1.71 -20.28
N ASN A 67 -26.21 -1.92 -19.23
CA ASN A 67 -25.87 -0.90 -18.23
C ASN A 67 -24.54 -0.18 -18.53
N ALA A 68 -23.97 -0.36 -19.73
CA ALA A 68 -22.69 0.22 -20.14
C ALA A 68 -21.53 -0.08 -19.17
N VAL A 69 -21.58 -1.25 -18.50
CA VAL A 69 -20.49 -1.73 -17.65
C VAL A 69 -19.41 -2.37 -18.51
N SER A 70 -19.78 -3.33 -19.36
CA SER A 70 -18.90 -3.94 -20.35
C SER A 70 -19.69 -4.52 -21.51
N SER A 71 -19.17 -4.35 -22.72
CA SER A 71 -19.70 -5.01 -23.93
C SER A 71 -18.88 -6.24 -24.34
N ASP A 72 -17.77 -6.53 -23.65
CA ASP A 72 -16.95 -7.70 -23.92
C ASP A 72 -17.61 -8.94 -23.29
N PRO A 73 -18.02 -9.95 -24.09
CA PRO A 73 -18.62 -11.16 -23.56
C PRO A 73 -17.66 -12.01 -22.72
N ARG A 74 -16.37 -11.68 -22.65
CA ARG A 74 -15.37 -12.37 -21.82
C ARG A 74 -15.28 -11.83 -20.40
N THR A 75 -15.83 -10.65 -20.11
CA THR A 75 -15.78 -10.02 -18.78
C THR A 75 -16.32 -10.96 -17.70
N ILE A 76 -15.49 -11.25 -16.69
CA ILE A 76 -15.84 -12.05 -15.51
C ILE A 76 -16.37 -11.16 -14.41
N ALA A 77 -15.66 -10.06 -14.14
CA ALA A 77 -16.08 -9.01 -13.23
C ALA A 77 -15.57 -7.67 -13.76
N ALA A 78 -16.03 -6.59 -13.15
CA ALA A 78 -15.55 -5.23 -13.37
C ALA A 78 -15.73 -4.45 -12.07
N ALA A 79 -14.84 -3.55 -11.71
CA ALA A 79 -15.10 -2.60 -10.62
C ALA A 79 -14.62 -1.19 -10.90
N ARG A 80 -15.15 -0.25 -10.12
CA ARG A 80 -14.83 1.17 -10.19
C ARG A 80 -14.99 1.83 -8.82
N PRO A 81 -14.36 3.01 -8.61
CA PRO A 81 -14.64 3.82 -7.44
C PRO A 81 -16.14 4.15 -7.35
N GLY A 82 -16.75 3.89 -6.19
CA GLY A 82 -18.14 4.28 -5.89
C GLY A 82 -18.27 5.76 -5.55
N ALA A 83 -17.22 6.32 -4.95
CA ALA A 83 -17.08 7.75 -4.68
C ALA A 83 -15.63 8.20 -4.89
N ARG A 84 -15.45 9.51 -4.98
CA ARG A 84 -14.13 10.14 -5.10
C ARG A 84 -14.07 11.38 -4.20
N GLN A 85 -12.89 11.62 -3.63
CA GLN A 85 -12.60 12.77 -2.82
C GLN A 85 -11.69 13.73 -3.59
N TYR A 86 -12.10 14.99 -3.69
CA TYR A 86 -11.22 16.04 -4.20
C TYR A 86 -10.06 16.26 -3.23
N VAL A 87 -8.84 16.11 -3.73
CA VAL A 87 -7.61 16.28 -2.94
C VAL A 87 -6.78 17.48 -3.39
N GLY A 88 -7.01 18.01 -4.59
CA GLY A 88 -6.42 19.28 -5.01
C GLY A 88 -6.51 19.55 -6.51
N THR A 89 -5.75 20.54 -6.97
CA THR A 89 -5.72 20.93 -8.39
C THR A 89 -4.32 20.72 -8.93
N THR A 90 -4.17 19.91 -9.97
CA THR A 90 -2.88 19.52 -10.55
C THR A 90 -2.19 20.70 -11.27
N PRO A 91 -0.85 20.72 -11.30
CA PRO A 91 -0.10 21.78 -11.98
C PRO A 91 -0.23 21.72 -13.51
N TYR A 92 -0.61 20.57 -14.05
CA TYR A 92 -0.83 20.35 -15.48
C TYR A 92 -2.24 20.79 -15.86
N ALA A 93 -2.37 21.98 -16.45
CA ALA A 93 -3.64 22.54 -16.93
C ALA A 93 -4.72 22.84 -15.86
N GLY A 94 -4.43 22.67 -14.56
CA GLY A 94 -5.33 23.02 -13.48
C GLY A 94 -6.49 22.04 -13.31
N TYR A 95 -6.25 20.74 -13.56
CA TYR A 95 -7.27 19.71 -13.41
C TYR A 95 -7.54 19.37 -11.94
N MET A 96 -8.77 18.98 -11.63
CA MET A 96 -9.18 18.52 -10.31
C MET A 96 -8.66 17.11 -10.08
N LEU A 97 -7.81 16.95 -9.07
CA LEU A 97 -7.30 15.67 -8.61
C LEU A 97 -8.34 15.01 -7.69
N GLU A 98 -8.85 13.86 -8.11
CA GLU A 98 -9.87 13.09 -7.41
C GLU A 98 -9.34 11.70 -7.03
N GLU A 99 -9.19 11.47 -5.73
CA GLU A 99 -8.73 10.20 -5.15
C GLU A 99 -9.95 9.28 -4.87
N PRO A 100 -9.90 7.98 -5.21
CA PRO A 100 -10.90 7.02 -4.78
C PRO A 100 -11.05 6.99 -3.24
N THR A 101 -12.28 6.92 -2.73
CA THR A 101 -12.52 7.06 -1.29
C THR A 101 -11.88 5.94 -0.45
N ILE A 102 -11.71 4.73 -0.99
CA ILE A 102 -10.97 3.66 -0.31
C ILE A 102 -9.51 4.07 -0.04
N ALA A 103 -8.80 4.60 -1.04
CA ALA A 103 -7.42 5.05 -0.87
C ALA A 103 -7.33 6.23 0.11
N TYR A 104 -8.25 7.19 -0.05
CA TYR A 104 -8.35 8.33 0.87
C TYR A 104 -8.58 7.86 2.32
N GLU A 105 -9.46 6.87 2.53
CA GLU A 105 -9.72 6.28 3.83
C GLU A 105 -8.49 5.59 4.41
N LEU A 106 -7.82 4.73 3.64
CA LEU A 106 -6.60 4.04 4.10
C LEU A 106 -5.55 5.04 4.60
N ARG A 107 -5.33 6.12 3.84
CA ARG A 107 -4.34 7.15 4.22
C ARG A 107 -4.83 8.07 5.33
N THR A 108 -6.12 8.35 5.46
CA THR A 108 -6.63 9.39 6.37
C THR A 108 -7.39 8.90 7.60
N GLY A 109 -7.84 7.64 7.58
CA GLY A 109 -8.80 7.07 8.52
C GLY A 109 -10.19 7.72 8.49
N THR A 110 -10.48 8.55 7.48
CA THR A 110 -11.72 9.33 7.38
C THR A 110 -12.53 8.88 6.19
N ASN A 111 -13.74 8.41 6.43
CA ASN A 111 -14.71 8.07 5.39
C ASN A 111 -15.46 9.35 4.93
N PRO A 112 -15.20 9.88 3.72
CA PRO A 112 -15.73 11.17 3.27
C PRO A 112 -17.17 11.07 2.71
N ASN A 113 -17.59 9.89 2.27
CA ASN A 113 -18.88 9.59 1.62
C ASN A 113 -19.90 8.93 2.58
N GLY A 114 -19.54 8.74 3.85
CA GLY A 114 -20.39 8.20 4.90
C GLY A 114 -20.85 6.78 4.62
N SER A 115 -22.16 6.61 4.43
CA SER A 115 -22.76 5.30 4.09
C SER A 115 -22.87 5.06 2.59
N GLY A 116 -22.34 5.96 1.76
CA GLY A 116 -22.28 5.76 0.31
C GLY A 116 -21.29 4.66 -0.07
N ALA A 117 -21.41 4.13 -1.28
CA ALA A 117 -20.49 3.13 -1.79
C ALA A 117 -19.10 3.72 -2.03
N ASP A 118 -18.07 3.00 -1.58
CA ASP A 118 -16.67 3.26 -1.84
C ASP A 118 -16.19 2.55 -3.10
N ALA A 119 -16.74 1.37 -3.36
CA ALA A 119 -16.54 0.63 -4.60
C ALA A 119 -17.86 0.06 -5.10
N ILE A 120 -17.96 -0.04 -6.43
CA ILE A 120 -19.06 -0.75 -7.09
C ILE A 120 -18.43 -1.86 -7.91
N VAL A 121 -18.81 -3.10 -7.60
CA VAL A 121 -18.30 -4.31 -8.25
C VAL A 121 -19.44 -5.00 -8.99
N TYR A 122 -19.20 -5.33 -10.25
CA TYR A 122 -20.09 -6.08 -11.11
C TYR A 122 -19.53 -7.47 -11.34
N ILE A 123 -20.33 -8.52 -11.14
CA ILE A 123 -19.92 -9.91 -11.33
C ILE A 123 -20.82 -10.54 -12.40
N ASN A 124 -20.19 -11.08 -13.44
CA ASN A 124 -20.89 -11.75 -14.52
C ASN A 124 -21.33 -13.16 -14.10
N THR A 125 -22.63 -13.32 -13.84
CA THR A 125 -23.20 -14.59 -13.39
C THR A 125 -23.14 -15.69 -14.45
N ASP A 126 -23.01 -15.34 -15.73
CA ASP A 126 -22.87 -16.33 -16.82
C ASP A 126 -21.48 -17.01 -16.81
N LYS A 127 -20.50 -16.41 -16.11
CA LYS A 127 -19.13 -16.94 -16.00
C LYS A 127 -18.94 -17.86 -14.81
N LEU A 128 -19.76 -17.70 -13.77
CA LEU A 128 -19.71 -18.53 -12.56
C LEU A 128 -20.04 -19.99 -12.89
N GLY A 129 -19.08 -20.88 -12.65
CA GLY A 129 -19.17 -22.32 -12.92
C GLY A 129 -18.92 -22.72 -14.37
N SER A 130 -18.92 -21.77 -15.31
CA SER A 130 -18.62 -22.05 -16.73
C SER A 130 -17.15 -21.83 -17.06
N SER A 131 -16.57 -20.74 -16.56
CA SER A 131 -15.17 -20.34 -16.77
C SER A 131 -14.52 -19.74 -15.53
N THR A 132 -15.29 -19.57 -14.46
CA THR A 132 -14.82 -19.03 -13.18
C THR A 132 -15.24 -19.96 -12.06
N TRP A 133 -14.31 -20.21 -11.14
CA TRP A 133 -14.44 -21.12 -10.02
C TRP A 133 -14.37 -20.38 -8.69
N ILE A 134 -15.10 -20.89 -7.70
CA ILE A 134 -15.06 -20.42 -6.32
C ILE A 134 -14.43 -21.51 -5.46
N ASP A 135 -13.35 -21.16 -4.77
CA ASP A 135 -12.68 -22.05 -3.81
C ASP A 135 -13.49 -22.17 -2.52
N LYS A 136 -14.44 -23.10 -2.49
CA LYS A 136 -15.30 -23.28 -1.32
C LYS A 136 -14.53 -23.75 -0.09
N ASN A 137 -13.44 -24.50 -0.25
CA ASN A 137 -12.63 -24.96 0.87
C ASN A 137 -12.06 -23.76 1.62
N ALA A 138 -11.50 -22.79 0.87
CA ALA A 138 -10.93 -21.58 1.45
C ALA A 138 -11.99 -20.78 2.24
N LEU A 139 -13.26 -20.86 1.84
CA LEU A 139 -14.36 -20.18 2.52
C LEU A 139 -14.90 -20.95 3.75
N THR A 140 -14.81 -22.28 3.75
CA THR A 140 -15.39 -23.12 4.82
C THR A 140 -14.41 -23.50 5.93
N ASP A 141 -13.17 -23.81 5.58
CA ASP A 141 -12.16 -24.30 6.53
C ASP A 141 -10.79 -23.59 6.40
N GLY A 142 -10.68 -22.63 5.49
CA GLY A 142 -9.46 -21.85 5.24
C GLY A 142 -8.39 -22.57 4.43
N SER A 143 -8.62 -23.83 4.04
CA SER A 143 -7.69 -24.56 3.18
C SER A 143 -7.85 -24.14 1.72
N SER A 144 -6.74 -23.94 1.01
CA SER A 144 -6.79 -23.58 -0.42
C SER A 144 -6.76 -24.82 -1.31
N ALA A 145 -7.75 -24.97 -2.18
CA ALA A 145 -7.73 -25.98 -3.22
C ALA A 145 -6.97 -25.48 -4.46
N ALA A 146 -6.38 -26.40 -5.22
CA ALA A 146 -5.76 -26.06 -6.50
C ALA A 146 -6.83 -25.58 -7.50
N VAL A 147 -6.56 -24.47 -8.17
CA VAL A 147 -7.46 -23.91 -9.18
C VAL A 147 -7.60 -24.91 -10.34
N PRO A 148 -8.82 -25.27 -10.77
CA PRO A 148 -9.00 -26.14 -11.93
C PRO A 148 -8.33 -25.56 -13.18
N ALA A 149 -7.60 -26.38 -13.94
CA ALA A 149 -6.74 -25.94 -15.05
C ALA A 149 -7.45 -25.10 -16.14
N ASN A 150 -8.77 -25.23 -16.27
CA ASN A 150 -9.59 -24.54 -17.27
C ASN A 150 -10.51 -23.47 -16.67
N MET A 151 -10.32 -23.10 -15.40
CA MET A 151 -11.13 -22.11 -14.71
C MET A 151 -10.27 -20.99 -14.14
N ASN A 152 -10.83 -19.79 -14.14
CA ASN A 152 -10.28 -18.64 -13.44
C ASN A 152 -10.71 -18.66 -11.96
N ASP A 153 -9.82 -18.28 -11.06
CA ASP A 153 -10.13 -18.15 -9.64
C ASP A 153 -10.88 -16.84 -9.37
N LEU A 154 -12.13 -16.91 -8.87
CA LEU A 154 -12.95 -15.71 -8.64
C LEU A 154 -12.27 -14.75 -7.69
N LYS A 155 -11.62 -15.24 -6.63
CA LYS A 155 -10.91 -14.40 -5.66
C LYS A 155 -9.83 -13.56 -6.33
N THR A 156 -9.01 -14.18 -7.18
CA THR A 156 -7.98 -13.50 -7.97
C THR A 156 -8.60 -12.39 -8.83
N VAL A 157 -9.68 -12.69 -9.56
CA VAL A 157 -10.37 -11.69 -10.39
C VAL A 157 -10.93 -10.55 -9.54
N LEU A 158 -11.61 -10.83 -8.43
CA LEU A 158 -12.17 -9.78 -7.57
C LEU A 158 -11.08 -8.91 -6.93
N MET A 159 -9.92 -9.47 -6.62
CA MET A 159 -8.80 -8.73 -6.07
C MET A 159 -8.21 -7.76 -7.10
N HIS A 160 -8.09 -8.20 -8.37
CA HIS A 160 -7.74 -7.35 -9.50
C HIS A 160 -8.73 -6.19 -9.65
N GLU A 161 -10.03 -6.49 -9.72
CA GLU A 161 -11.06 -5.47 -9.89
C GLU A 161 -11.08 -4.48 -8.72
N LEU A 162 -10.93 -4.97 -7.48
CA LEU A 162 -10.84 -4.08 -6.32
C LEU A 162 -9.70 -3.08 -6.45
N TYR A 163 -8.56 -3.45 -7.05
CA TYR A 163 -7.46 -2.53 -7.21
C TYR A 163 -7.79 -1.39 -8.18
N HIS A 164 -8.54 -1.65 -9.26
CA HIS A 164 -9.12 -0.59 -10.09
C HIS A 164 -10.04 0.34 -9.29
N ALA A 165 -10.78 -0.20 -8.32
CA ALA A 165 -11.70 0.60 -7.52
C ALA A 165 -11.02 1.54 -6.53
N PHE A 166 -9.76 1.29 -6.13
CA PHE A 166 -9.10 2.11 -5.13
C PHE A 166 -7.75 2.74 -5.54
N GLY A 167 -7.08 2.27 -6.60
CA GLY A 167 -5.76 2.80 -6.94
C GLY A 167 -5.41 2.73 -8.42
N PHE A 168 -5.52 1.55 -9.03
CA PHE A 168 -5.07 1.30 -10.40
C PHE A 168 -6.10 1.80 -11.44
N SER A 169 -6.42 3.08 -11.45
CA SER A 169 -7.40 3.66 -12.37
C SER A 169 -6.99 5.06 -12.78
N GLY A 170 -6.86 5.30 -14.08
CA GLY A 170 -6.62 6.63 -14.65
C GLY A 170 -7.78 7.07 -15.54
N TYR A 171 -7.90 8.38 -15.76
CA TYR A 171 -8.95 9.02 -16.58
C TYR A 171 -8.39 9.61 -17.88
N LEU A 172 -7.07 9.57 -18.09
CA LEU A 172 -6.44 10.05 -19.30
C LEU A 172 -6.63 9.07 -20.48
N SER A 173 -6.88 9.61 -21.68
CA SER A 173 -6.74 8.87 -22.95
C SER A 173 -5.26 8.72 -23.34
N ASP A 174 -4.95 7.75 -24.19
CA ASP A 174 -3.66 7.47 -24.86
C ASP A 174 -2.83 8.68 -25.34
N THR A 175 -3.44 9.84 -25.61
CA THR A 175 -2.77 11.05 -26.15
C THR A 175 -2.88 12.28 -25.24
N ARG A 176 -3.27 12.12 -23.96
CA ARG A 176 -3.74 13.23 -23.09
C ARG A 176 -4.91 14.05 -23.70
N SER A 177 -5.56 13.54 -24.74
CA SER A 177 -6.80 14.07 -25.31
C SER A 177 -7.99 13.68 -24.41
N VAL A 178 -8.00 14.23 -23.19
CA VAL A 178 -9.09 14.21 -22.19
C VAL A 178 -10.44 13.72 -22.73
N ASN A 179 -10.83 12.51 -22.35
CA ASN A 179 -12.22 12.03 -22.54
C ASN A 179 -13.11 12.32 -21.32
N TYR A 180 -12.55 12.76 -20.19
CA TYR A 180 -13.29 13.00 -18.94
C TYR A 180 -13.02 14.38 -18.32
N GLY A 181 -13.31 15.46 -19.06
CA GLY A 181 -13.37 16.81 -18.47
C GLY A 181 -12.05 17.29 -17.84
N SER A 182 -12.14 18.12 -16.80
CA SER A 182 -10.99 18.71 -16.09
C SER A 182 -10.58 17.88 -14.86
N TYR A 183 -10.50 16.55 -14.96
CA TYR A 183 -10.24 15.64 -13.82
C TYR A 183 -9.05 14.71 -14.07
N GLU A 184 -8.29 14.40 -13.01
CA GLU A 184 -7.19 13.43 -12.97
C GLU A 184 -7.29 12.56 -11.71
N SER A 185 -6.81 11.33 -11.76
CA SER A 185 -6.59 10.48 -10.58
C SER A 185 -5.13 10.58 -10.11
N PRO A 186 -4.82 10.13 -8.87
CA PRO A 186 -3.43 9.95 -8.45
C PRO A 186 -2.60 9.07 -9.41
N PHE A 187 -3.23 8.09 -10.06
CA PHE A 187 -2.58 7.23 -11.05
C PHE A 187 -2.15 8.01 -12.30
N ASP A 188 -3.01 8.92 -12.78
CA ASP A 188 -2.72 9.74 -13.97
C ASP A 188 -1.48 10.63 -13.80
N LEU A 189 -1.11 10.99 -12.55
CA LEU A 189 0.10 11.77 -12.26
C LEU A 189 1.38 11.04 -12.62
N TYR A 190 1.35 9.72 -12.64
CA TYR A 190 2.48 8.84 -12.91
C TYR A 190 2.37 8.13 -14.26
N VAL A 191 1.38 8.43 -15.10
CA VAL A 191 1.34 7.94 -16.48
C VAL A 191 2.05 8.94 -17.37
N ASP A 192 3.16 8.55 -18.02
CA ASP A 192 3.81 9.39 -19.03
C ASP A 192 3.04 9.31 -20.35
N PRO A 193 2.47 10.42 -20.86
CA PRO A 193 1.75 10.43 -22.14
C PRO A 193 2.68 10.61 -23.36
N ASN A 194 3.98 10.89 -23.16
CA ASN A 194 4.89 11.29 -24.24
C ASN A 194 5.78 10.15 -24.76
N SER A 195 5.76 8.99 -24.11
CA SER A 195 6.52 7.79 -24.48
C SER A 195 6.01 7.11 -25.76
N GLY A 196 4.82 7.49 -26.25
CA GLY A 196 4.20 6.93 -27.46
C GLY A 196 3.38 5.65 -27.21
N ALA A 197 3.49 5.06 -26.03
CA ALA A 197 2.62 4.04 -25.43
C ALA A 197 2.54 4.32 -23.92
N PRO A 198 1.40 4.12 -23.24
CA PRO A 198 1.29 4.52 -21.83
C PRO A 198 2.28 3.73 -20.96
N GLU A 199 3.04 4.45 -20.13
CA GLU A 199 3.99 3.86 -19.17
C GLU A 199 3.80 4.50 -17.79
N PHE A 200 3.95 3.71 -16.73
CA PHE A 200 3.89 4.18 -15.35
C PHE A 200 5.31 4.51 -14.84
N VAL A 201 5.51 5.74 -14.40
CA VAL A 201 6.82 6.33 -14.01
C VAL A 201 6.89 6.63 -12.50
N GLY A 202 6.27 5.79 -11.69
CA GLY A 202 6.38 5.86 -10.23
C GLY A 202 7.75 5.36 -9.73
N GLN A 203 8.34 6.06 -8.75
CA GLN A 203 9.71 5.79 -8.30
C GLN A 203 9.86 4.40 -7.70
N ASN A 204 8.90 3.95 -6.90
CA ASN A 204 8.93 2.61 -6.29
C ASN A 204 8.83 1.55 -7.39
N ALA A 205 7.90 1.73 -8.33
CA ALA A 205 7.70 0.83 -9.44
C ALA A 205 8.94 0.74 -10.35
N GLU A 206 9.55 1.87 -10.71
CA GLU A 206 10.74 1.91 -11.56
C GLU A 206 11.97 1.28 -10.89
N VAL A 207 12.16 1.50 -9.59
CA VAL A 207 13.26 0.86 -8.83
C VAL A 207 13.13 -0.66 -8.87
N LEU A 208 11.91 -1.17 -8.80
CA LEU A 208 11.66 -2.61 -8.83
C LEU A 208 11.71 -3.19 -10.24
N TYR A 209 11.09 -2.52 -11.21
CA TYR A 209 10.99 -2.99 -12.59
C TYR A 209 12.28 -2.78 -13.38
N GLY A 210 13.05 -1.75 -13.04
CA GLY A 210 14.30 -1.33 -13.70
C GLY A 210 14.12 -0.26 -14.78
N SER A 211 12.89 0.14 -15.06
CA SER A 211 12.49 1.23 -15.98
C SER A 211 11.04 1.64 -15.71
N ALA A 212 10.52 2.60 -16.47
CA ALA A 212 9.08 2.84 -16.56
C ALA A 212 8.34 1.52 -16.86
N VAL A 213 7.20 1.31 -16.20
CA VAL A 213 6.40 0.08 -16.32
C VAL A 213 5.47 0.20 -17.53
N PRO A 214 5.60 -0.66 -18.55
CA PRO A 214 4.71 -0.64 -19.70
C PRO A 214 3.28 -0.95 -19.30
N LEU A 215 2.34 -0.09 -19.72
CA LEU A 215 0.92 -0.29 -19.53
C LEU A 215 0.25 -0.68 -20.85
N ASP A 216 -0.79 -1.48 -20.76
CA ASP A 216 -1.79 -1.62 -21.81
C ASP A 216 -3.02 -0.75 -21.45
N ASN A 217 -3.61 -0.10 -22.45
CA ASN A 217 -4.86 0.64 -22.29
C ASN A 217 -5.95 -0.10 -23.07
N VAL A 218 -6.42 -1.21 -22.48
CA VAL A 218 -7.51 -1.98 -23.03
C VAL A 218 -8.81 -1.51 -22.39
N TYR A 219 -9.79 -1.13 -23.21
CA TYR A 219 -11.16 -0.81 -22.76
C TYR A 219 -11.27 0.31 -21.70
N TYR A 220 -10.45 1.36 -21.81
CA TYR A 220 -10.47 2.53 -20.92
C TYR A 220 -10.00 2.26 -19.47
N SER A 221 -9.33 1.14 -19.24
CA SER A 221 -8.64 0.83 -17.99
C SER A 221 -7.19 0.45 -18.27
N TYR A 222 -6.29 0.98 -17.45
CA TYR A 222 -4.88 0.61 -17.51
C TYR A 222 -4.69 -0.79 -16.94
N HIS A 223 -3.79 -1.56 -17.54
CA HIS A 223 -3.31 -2.83 -17.04
C HIS A 223 -1.79 -2.87 -17.19
N VAL A 224 -1.11 -3.73 -16.45
CA VAL A 224 0.29 -4.04 -16.75
C VAL A 224 0.35 -4.81 -18.07
N LEU A 225 1.30 -4.48 -18.94
CA LEU A 225 1.41 -5.08 -20.27
C LEU A 225 1.52 -6.62 -20.17
N GLN A 226 0.79 -7.33 -21.04
CA GLN A 226 0.72 -8.81 -21.03
C GLN A 226 2.11 -9.46 -21.06
N GLY A 227 2.22 -10.57 -20.31
CA GLY A 227 3.45 -11.38 -20.24
C GLY A 227 4.31 -11.11 -19.01
N ILE A 228 3.90 -10.18 -18.15
CA ILE A 228 4.43 -10.00 -16.80
C ILE A 228 3.48 -10.74 -15.85
N PRO A 229 3.92 -11.79 -15.13
CA PRO A 229 3.08 -12.47 -14.15
C PRO A 229 2.74 -11.53 -12.98
N ASP A 230 1.58 -10.90 -13.07
CA ASP A 230 1.15 -9.81 -12.19
C ASP A 230 -0.36 -9.87 -11.97
N LEU A 231 -0.84 -9.33 -10.84
CA LEU A 231 -2.26 -9.30 -10.57
C LEU A 231 -2.98 -8.44 -11.61
N MET A 232 -2.37 -7.34 -12.07
CA MET A 232 -2.95 -6.38 -13.00
C MET A 232 -2.71 -6.69 -14.48
N ASP A 233 -2.43 -7.96 -14.82
CA ASP A 233 -2.54 -8.43 -16.21
C ASP A 233 -4.02 -8.38 -16.65
N ALA A 234 -4.28 -7.81 -17.84
CA ALA A 234 -5.61 -7.70 -18.43
C ALA A 234 -6.30 -9.05 -18.69
N VAL A 235 -5.56 -10.16 -18.66
CA VAL A 235 -6.10 -11.50 -18.90
C VAL A 235 -5.88 -12.42 -17.70
N ALA A 236 -6.98 -12.76 -17.03
CA ALA A 236 -6.96 -13.79 -16.01
C ALA A 236 -6.44 -15.13 -16.58
N THR A 237 -5.42 -15.68 -15.94
CA THR A 237 -4.81 -16.96 -16.35
C THR A 237 -5.50 -18.13 -15.66
N ALA A 238 -6.12 -19.02 -16.45
CA ALA A 238 -6.79 -20.20 -15.95
C ALA A 238 -5.84 -21.16 -15.21
N GLY A 239 -6.32 -21.80 -14.15
CA GLY A 239 -5.56 -22.78 -13.37
C GLY A 239 -4.51 -22.20 -12.42
N VAL A 240 -4.43 -20.87 -12.29
CA VAL A 240 -3.46 -20.18 -11.45
C VAL A 240 -4.18 -19.27 -10.46
N ARG A 241 -3.62 -19.13 -9.26
CA ARG A 241 -3.99 -18.11 -8.28
C ARG A 241 -2.89 -17.08 -8.23
N VAL A 242 -3.25 -15.80 -8.33
CA VAL A 242 -2.30 -14.69 -8.31
C VAL A 242 -2.62 -13.83 -7.09
N ALA A 243 -1.60 -13.49 -6.31
CA ALA A 243 -1.66 -12.57 -5.18
C ALA A 243 -1.15 -11.19 -5.61
N PRO A 244 -1.39 -10.11 -4.83
CA PRO A 244 -0.74 -8.83 -5.10
C PRO A 244 0.77 -9.03 -5.14
N SER A 245 1.37 -8.65 -6.25
CA SER A 245 2.78 -8.82 -6.54
C SER A 245 3.61 -7.72 -5.87
N ALA A 246 4.93 -7.88 -5.98
CA ALA A 246 5.85 -6.82 -5.58
C ALA A 246 5.63 -5.52 -6.35
N LEU A 247 5.24 -5.62 -7.62
CA LEU A 247 5.00 -4.49 -8.51
C LEU A 247 3.67 -3.80 -8.19
N ASP A 248 2.62 -4.57 -7.91
CA ASP A 248 1.34 -4.04 -7.44
C ASP A 248 1.52 -3.16 -6.20
N LEU A 249 2.30 -3.65 -5.23
CA LEU A 249 2.58 -2.89 -4.00
C LEU A 249 3.45 -1.66 -4.25
N ALA A 250 4.44 -1.76 -5.14
CA ALA A 250 5.27 -0.61 -5.50
C ALA A 250 4.43 0.50 -6.18
N ILE A 251 3.53 0.12 -7.08
CA ILE A 251 2.59 1.06 -7.70
C ILE A 251 1.65 1.64 -6.64
N ALA A 252 1.12 0.83 -5.71
CA ALA A 252 0.30 1.34 -4.61
C ALA A 252 1.05 2.37 -3.74
N ALA A 253 2.32 2.14 -3.44
CA ALA A 253 3.19 3.08 -2.73
C ALA A 253 3.39 4.39 -3.50
N ASP A 254 3.60 4.32 -4.83
CA ASP A 254 3.68 5.53 -5.66
C ASP A 254 2.39 6.37 -5.61
N LEU A 255 1.23 5.72 -5.46
CA LEU A 255 -0.07 6.38 -5.25
C LEU A 255 -0.27 6.91 -3.80
N GLY A 256 0.71 6.74 -2.92
CA GLY A 256 0.68 7.19 -1.54
C GLY A 256 0.08 6.19 -0.54
N LEU A 257 -0.19 4.95 -0.95
CA LEU A 257 -0.64 3.88 -0.06
C LEU A 257 0.56 3.15 0.52
N GLY A 258 0.77 3.26 1.83
CA GLY A 258 1.78 2.46 2.51
C GLY A 258 1.53 0.95 2.36
N THR A 259 2.59 0.16 2.43
CA THR A 259 2.55 -1.29 2.25
C THR A 259 3.39 -2.02 3.31
N GLY A 260 3.63 -3.31 3.11
CA GLY A 260 4.58 -4.10 3.91
C GLY A 260 6.01 -4.13 3.35
N ARG A 261 6.37 -3.18 2.47
CA ARG A 261 7.67 -3.08 1.80
C ARG A 261 8.38 -1.81 2.25
N ASN A 262 9.65 -1.67 1.86
CA ASN A 262 10.37 -0.42 2.01
C ASN A 262 9.87 0.57 0.94
N ASP A 263 8.97 1.45 1.34
CA ASP A 263 8.26 2.36 0.46
C ASP A 263 8.90 3.76 0.45
N ILE A 264 8.89 4.39 -0.71
CA ILE A 264 9.20 5.81 -0.87
C ILE A 264 7.89 6.55 -1.04
N LEU A 265 7.45 7.25 0.01
CA LEU A 265 6.14 7.90 0.06
C LEU A 265 6.29 9.42 0.08
N ASN A 266 5.37 10.10 -0.60
CA ASN A 266 5.34 11.55 -0.63
C ASN A 266 4.22 12.09 0.25
N ALA A 267 4.58 12.93 1.21
CA ALA A 267 3.61 13.74 1.94
C ALA A 267 3.58 15.14 1.33
N ASP A 268 2.56 15.41 0.51
CA ASP A 268 2.39 16.67 -0.23
C ASP A 268 1.08 17.39 0.15
N SER A 269 0.74 18.49 -0.56
CA SER A 269 -0.48 19.26 -0.29
C SER A 269 -1.77 18.50 -0.59
N TYR A 270 -1.73 17.48 -1.46
CA TYR A 270 -2.87 16.60 -1.73
C TYR A 270 -2.92 15.44 -0.72
N HIS A 271 -1.77 15.06 -0.19
CA HIS A 271 -1.58 13.94 0.72
C HIS A 271 -0.92 14.37 2.04
N PRO A 272 -1.56 15.24 2.84
CA PRO A 272 -0.98 15.74 4.10
C PRO A 272 -0.98 14.71 5.23
N ARG A 273 -1.47 13.49 4.98
CA ARG A 273 -1.39 12.36 5.91
C ARG A 273 -0.81 11.15 5.20
N VAL A 274 0.23 10.57 5.79
CA VAL A 274 0.89 9.36 5.30
C VAL A 274 0.89 8.33 6.43
N VAL A 275 0.58 7.09 6.07
CA VAL A 275 0.73 5.90 6.91
C VAL A 275 1.57 4.94 6.08
N ALA A 276 2.84 4.75 6.44
CA ALA A 276 3.81 4.08 5.59
C ALA A 276 3.75 2.55 5.71
N GLY A 277 3.50 2.03 6.90
CA GLY A 277 3.13 0.64 7.08
C GLY A 277 4.24 -0.14 7.75
N ALA A 278 4.64 -1.26 7.15
CA ALA A 278 5.76 -2.04 7.65
C ALA A 278 6.89 -2.01 6.61
N GLY A 279 8.13 -1.90 7.04
CA GLY A 279 9.26 -1.71 6.15
C GLY A 279 10.20 -0.65 6.70
N ASN A 280 11.30 -0.42 6.00
CA ASN A 280 12.16 0.72 6.27
C ASN A 280 11.82 1.82 5.27
N ASP A 281 10.85 2.65 5.62
CA ASP A 281 10.23 3.57 4.69
C ASP A 281 10.97 4.90 4.64
N THR A 282 10.93 5.53 3.47
CA THR A 282 11.39 6.91 3.29
C THR A 282 10.19 7.77 2.96
N ILE A 283 9.75 8.57 3.94
CA ILE A 283 8.68 9.54 3.76
C ILE A 283 9.32 10.89 3.43
N GLY A 284 9.06 11.40 2.24
CA GLY A 284 9.65 12.62 1.74
C GLY A 284 8.62 13.65 1.29
N PHE A 285 9.12 14.61 0.54
CA PHE A 285 8.35 15.66 -0.10
C PHE A 285 8.58 15.66 -1.61
N SER A 286 7.51 15.71 -2.40
CA SER A 286 7.64 15.92 -3.84
C SER A 286 7.81 17.41 -4.13
N SER A 287 8.93 17.76 -4.79
CA SER A 287 9.28 19.15 -5.14
C SER A 287 8.26 19.83 -6.07
N TRP A 288 7.36 19.06 -6.67
CA TRP A 288 6.36 19.52 -7.62
C TRP A 288 5.12 20.16 -7.01
N LEU A 289 4.72 19.78 -5.78
CA LEU A 289 3.32 19.97 -5.35
C LEU A 289 3.12 20.88 -4.14
N GLY A 290 4.18 21.36 -3.50
CA GLY A 290 4.10 22.29 -2.37
C GLY A 290 3.37 21.70 -1.15
N VAL A 291 3.65 22.21 0.04
CA VAL A 291 2.87 21.90 1.26
C VAL A 291 2.61 23.22 1.98
N VAL A 292 1.38 23.40 2.47
CA VAL A 292 1.07 24.48 3.41
C VAL A 292 0.37 23.87 4.61
N GLY A 293 0.85 24.17 5.81
CA GLY A 293 0.20 23.80 7.06
C GLY A 293 0.77 22.56 7.71
N ARG A 294 -0.12 21.70 8.25
CA ARG A 294 0.26 20.57 9.09
C ARG A 294 0.26 19.27 8.28
N VAL A 295 1.34 18.50 8.42
CA VAL A 295 1.48 17.17 7.83
C VAL A 295 1.56 16.14 8.94
N ASN A 296 0.85 15.02 8.78
CA ASN A 296 0.83 13.92 9.73
C ASN A 296 1.50 12.70 9.09
N VAL A 297 2.58 12.22 9.69
CA VAL A 297 3.30 11.04 9.22
C VAL A 297 3.30 9.99 10.30
N ASP A 298 2.96 8.77 9.90
CA ASP A 298 3.15 7.56 10.67
C ASP A 298 4.04 6.62 9.84
N GLY A 299 5.29 6.39 10.26
CA GLY A 299 6.17 5.45 9.55
C GLY A 299 5.72 4.00 9.78
N GLY A 300 5.37 3.68 11.02
CA GLY A 300 4.78 2.39 11.36
C GLY A 300 5.82 1.43 11.92
N GLY A 301 5.97 0.26 11.31
CA GLY A 301 6.85 -0.79 11.78
C GLY A 301 8.12 -0.92 10.94
N GLY A 302 9.28 -0.82 11.58
CA GLY A 302 10.59 -0.89 10.94
C GLY A 302 11.44 0.31 11.32
N VAL A 303 12.40 0.66 10.46
CA VAL A 303 13.28 1.82 10.67
C VAL A 303 13.00 2.86 9.61
N ASP A 304 12.18 3.83 9.96
CA ASP A 304 11.66 4.81 9.01
C ASP A 304 12.44 6.11 9.04
N THR A 305 12.54 6.73 7.86
CA THR A 305 13.22 8.00 7.64
C THR A 305 12.24 9.03 7.09
N LEU A 306 12.10 10.14 7.82
CA LEU A 306 11.47 11.35 7.28
C LEU A 306 12.54 12.19 6.58
N ASP A 307 12.49 12.26 5.25
CA ASP A 307 13.42 13.05 4.44
C ASP A 307 12.88 14.45 4.16
N LEU A 308 13.50 15.44 4.81
CA LEU A 308 13.21 16.86 4.72
C LEU A 308 14.35 17.64 4.07
N SER A 309 15.33 16.94 3.47
CA SER A 309 16.54 17.53 2.89
C SER A 309 16.26 18.58 1.80
N ASN A 310 15.13 18.43 1.11
CA ASN A 310 14.70 19.37 0.06
C ASN A 310 13.72 20.45 0.56
N THR A 311 13.25 20.36 1.81
CA THR A 311 12.13 21.18 2.32
C THR A 311 12.56 22.15 3.41
N PHE A 312 13.40 21.71 4.34
CA PHE A 312 13.78 22.50 5.51
C PHE A 312 15.25 22.86 5.52
N SER A 313 15.50 24.09 5.96
CA SER A 313 16.84 24.55 6.27
C SER A 313 17.29 24.05 7.66
N ILE A 314 18.57 24.24 7.98
CA ILE A 314 19.22 23.76 9.21
C ILE A 314 18.54 24.19 10.53
N SER A 315 17.63 25.18 10.46
CA SER A 315 16.94 25.80 11.61
C SER A 315 15.66 25.08 12.05
N ALA A 316 15.30 23.94 11.44
CA ALA A 316 14.18 23.15 11.91
C ALA A 316 14.35 22.77 13.39
N THR A 317 13.29 22.98 14.16
CA THR A 317 13.22 22.61 15.58
C THR A 317 12.39 21.33 15.72
N LYS A 318 12.83 20.44 16.62
CA LYS A 318 12.05 19.26 17.02
C LYS A 318 11.62 19.37 18.47
N SER A 319 10.37 18.99 18.76
CA SER A 319 9.85 18.91 20.12
C SER A 319 8.92 17.71 20.25
N GLN A 320 9.06 16.96 21.34
CA GLN A 320 8.13 15.85 21.62
C GLN A 320 6.92 16.37 22.37
N VAL A 321 5.72 15.93 21.97
CA VAL A 321 4.45 16.28 22.62
C VAL A 321 3.97 15.14 23.53
N SER A 322 2.98 15.43 24.39
CA SER A 322 2.56 14.53 25.49
C SER A 322 1.99 13.18 25.04
N ASN A 323 1.53 13.07 23.79
CA ASN A 323 1.08 11.82 23.18
C ASN A 323 2.24 10.97 22.62
N GLY A 324 3.49 11.42 22.76
CA GLY A 324 4.70 10.74 22.30
C GLY A 324 5.13 11.08 20.87
N SER A 325 4.31 11.80 20.08
CA SER A 325 4.67 12.20 18.72
C SER A 325 5.70 13.34 18.72
N TRP A 326 6.41 13.47 17.60
CA TRP A 326 7.36 14.54 17.36
C TRP A 326 6.73 15.64 16.51
N LEU A 327 6.88 16.87 16.95
CA LEU A 327 6.64 18.06 16.13
C LEU A 327 7.97 18.51 15.53
N ILE A 328 8.03 18.59 14.20
CA ILE A 328 9.16 19.14 13.45
C ILE A 328 8.68 20.36 12.68
N SER A 329 9.27 21.52 12.96
CA SER A 329 8.83 22.79 12.36
C SER A 329 10.00 23.68 11.98
N ASP A 330 9.88 24.31 10.81
CA ASP A 330 10.72 25.42 10.37
C ASP A 330 9.86 26.69 10.29
N ASN A 331 10.20 27.70 11.11
CA ASN A 331 9.47 28.97 11.15
C ASN A 331 9.52 29.74 9.83
N SER A 332 10.49 29.43 8.95
CA SER A 332 10.61 30.07 7.64
C SER A 332 9.58 29.57 6.62
N THR A 333 9.13 28.32 6.76
CA THR A 333 8.16 27.68 5.84
C THR A 333 6.74 27.71 6.40
N GLY A 334 6.58 27.80 7.72
CA GLY A 334 5.27 27.71 8.39
C GLY A 334 4.66 26.30 8.37
N ILE A 335 5.43 25.28 7.94
CA ILE A 335 5.01 23.88 7.91
C ILE A 335 5.34 23.23 9.25
N THR A 336 4.42 22.40 9.74
CA THR A 336 4.64 21.59 10.95
C THR A 336 4.34 20.13 10.67
N TRP A 337 5.31 19.26 10.88
CA TRP A 337 5.15 17.82 10.79
C TRP A 337 4.83 17.26 12.16
N ASN A 338 3.77 16.48 12.24
CA ASN A 338 3.44 15.65 13.39
C ASN A 338 3.77 14.20 13.04
N VAL A 339 4.79 13.66 13.71
CA VAL A 339 5.48 12.44 13.29
C VAL A 339 5.37 11.38 14.38
N THR A 340 4.92 10.19 14.01
CA THR A 340 4.90 8.97 14.81
C THR A 340 5.59 7.84 14.05
N GLY A 341 6.09 6.84 14.77
CA GLY A 341 6.72 5.66 14.15
C GLY A 341 7.83 6.01 13.16
N VAL A 342 8.64 7.04 13.43
CA VAL A 342 9.80 7.40 12.60
C VAL A 342 11.02 7.51 13.49
N GLU A 343 12.10 6.86 13.06
CA GLU A 343 13.33 6.73 13.82
C GLU A 343 14.30 7.87 13.51
N LYS A 344 14.34 8.33 12.25
CA LYS A 344 15.32 9.32 11.79
C LYS A 344 14.68 10.41 10.94
N VAL A 345 15.24 11.61 11.02
CA VAL A 345 14.90 12.73 10.14
C VAL A 345 16.15 13.14 9.40
N HIS A 346 16.10 13.08 8.08
CA HIS A 346 17.18 13.56 7.21
C HIS A 346 16.91 15.03 6.85
N PHE A 347 17.80 15.93 7.23
CA PHE A 347 17.84 17.31 6.79
C PHE A 347 18.97 17.49 5.78
N LEU A 348 19.02 18.65 5.13
CA LEU A 348 20.00 18.95 4.08
C LEU A 348 21.46 18.73 4.52
N ASP A 349 21.78 19.02 5.79
CA ASP A 349 23.14 19.01 6.34
C ASP A 349 23.40 17.90 7.35
N LYS A 350 22.35 17.23 7.86
CA LYS A 350 22.47 16.27 8.97
C LYS A 350 21.29 15.31 9.02
N THR A 351 21.52 14.16 9.60
CA THR A 351 20.46 13.25 10.03
C THR A 351 20.33 13.30 11.55
N VAL A 352 19.10 13.38 12.06
CA VAL A 352 18.80 13.43 13.49
C VAL A 352 17.91 12.26 13.85
N ALA A 353 18.32 11.45 14.81
CA ALA A 353 17.45 10.44 15.40
C ALA A 353 16.31 11.10 16.19
N LEU A 354 15.08 10.63 16.00
CA LEU A 354 13.90 11.06 16.76
C LEU A 354 13.69 10.23 18.01
N ARG A 355 13.99 8.94 17.97
CA ARG A 355 13.96 8.10 19.18
C ARG A 355 15.37 7.98 19.72
N ASP A 356 15.51 7.88 21.04
CA ASP A 356 16.73 7.32 21.60
C ASP A 356 16.88 5.95 20.94
N ALA A 357 18.03 5.65 20.34
CA ALA A 357 18.30 4.32 19.79
C ALA A 357 17.82 3.30 20.82
N ALA A 358 17.02 2.32 20.38
CA ALA A 358 16.63 1.21 21.23
C ALA A 358 17.92 0.72 21.91
N ARG A 359 17.96 0.78 23.24
CA ARG A 359 19.21 0.57 23.99
C ARG A 359 19.70 -0.84 23.64
N SER A 360 20.79 -0.93 22.88
CA SER A 360 21.37 -2.20 22.44
C SER A 360 20.60 -2.90 21.30
N ASP A 361 19.96 -2.18 20.38
CA ASP A 361 19.43 -2.74 19.11
C ASP A 361 20.58 -3.17 18.17
N ILE A 362 21.06 -4.41 18.31
CA ILE A 362 22.15 -4.94 17.48
C ILE A 362 21.63 -5.46 16.13
N SER A 363 20.42 -6.01 16.13
CA SER A 363 19.74 -6.54 14.94
C SER A 363 19.29 -5.47 13.95
N GLY A 364 19.16 -4.21 14.39
CA GLY A 364 18.71 -3.07 13.59
C GLY A 364 17.24 -3.16 13.20
N ASP A 365 16.44 -3.86 14.00
CA ASP A 365 15.00 -4.07 13.75
C ASP A 365 14.11 -3.09 14.53
N GLY A 366 14.72 -2.12 15.22
CA GLY A 366 14.01 -1.14 16.05
C GLY A 366 13.67 -1.64 17.45
N THR A 367 14.02 -2.89 17.79
CA THR A 367 13.82 -3.51 19.11
C THR A 367 15.12 -3.54 19.89
N SER A 368 15.05 -3.31 21.21
CA SER A 368 16.26 -3.45 22.04
C SER A 368 16.61 -4.93 22.19
N ASP A 369 17.84 -5.32 21.86
CA ASP A 369 18.36 -6.65 22.14
C ASP A 369 19.00 -6.75 23.53
N VAL A 370 19.36 -7.97 23.93
CA VAL A 370 20.11 -8.21 25.17
C VAL A 370 21.50 -8.74 24.87
N ILE A 371 22.52 -7.92 25.14
CA ILE A 371 23.91 -8.35 25.05
C ILE A 371 24.37 -8.95 26.38
N TRP A 372 25.11 -10.06 26.27
CA TRP A 372 25.75 -10.71 27.39
C TRP A 372 27.28 -10.72 27.20
N PHE A 373 27.98 -10.17 28.18
CA PHE A 373 29.43 -10.25 28.28
C PHE A 373 29.84 -10.96 29.57
N ASN A 374 30.49 -12.12 29.44
CA ASN A 374 31.05 -12.82 30.58
C ASN A 374 32.46 -12.33 30.84
N SER A 375 32.67 -11.53 31.90
CA SER A 375 33.98 -10.96 32.22
C SER A 375 35.03 -11.99 32.68
N ALA A 376 34.61 -13.19 33.08
CA ALA A 376 35.50 -14.28 33.47
C ALA A 376 35.99 -15.08 32.26
N THR A 377 35.09 -15.51 31.38
CA THR A 377 35.44 -16.31 30.18
C THR A 377 35.74 -15.45 28.95
N ARG A 378 35.45 -14.14 29.03
CA ARG A 378 35.54 -13.18 27.94
C ARG A 378 34.63 -13.46 26.74
N SER A 379 33.64 -14.34 26.91
CA SER A 379 32.66 -14.65 25.87
C SER A 379 31.64 -13.52 25.71
N ILE A 380 31.27 -13.27 24.46
CA ILE A 380 30.26 -12.28 24.05
C ILE A 380 29.17 -13.02 23.28
N SER A 381 27.92 -12.72 23.61
CA SER A 381 26.74 -13.17 22.89
C SER A 381 25.64 -12.12 22.98
N TYR A 382 24.63 -12.21 22.13
CA TYR A 382 23.40 -11.43 22.32
C TYR A 382 22.17 -12.28 22.05
N TYR A 383 21.05 -11.85 22.62
CA TYR A 383 19.73 -12.34 22.33
C TYR A 383 19.04 -11.30 21.46
N GLU A 384 18.85 -11.64 20.19
CA GLU A 384 18.00 -10.91 19.27
C GLU A 384 16.54 -11.06 19.74
N LEU A 385 15.92 -9.96 20.14
CA LEU A 385 14.55 -9.97 20.65
C LEU A 385 13.58 -9.60 19.54
N ASN A 386 12.56 -10.43 19.33
CA ASN A 386 11.55 -10.14 18.33
C ASN A 386 10.39 -9.32 18.94
N PRO A 387 9.89 -8.28 18.25
CA PRO A 387 8.72 -7.51 18.70
C PRO A 387 7.46 -8.38 18.86
N ALA A 388 7.32 -9.43 18.05
CA ALA A 388 6.26 -10.43 18.13
C ALA A 388 6.42 -11.44 19.29
N GLY A 389 7.48 -11.33 20.09
CA GLY A 389 7.82 -12.22 21.19
C GLY A 389 8.81 -13.34 20.81
N GLY A 390 9.56 -13.81 21.81
CA GLY A 390 10.63 -14.80 21.62
C GLY A 390 12.01 -14.18 21.45
N TYR A 391 13.04 -15.02 21.30
CA TYR A 391 14.41 -14.58 21.09
C TYR A 391 15.24 -15.57 20.28
N THR A 392 16.23 -15.06 19.56
CA THR A 392 17.29 -15.86 18.90
C THR A 392 18.62 -15.59 19.61
N TRP A 393 19.36 -16.64 19.96
CA TRP A 393 20.68 -16.48 20.58
C TRP A 393 21.78 -16.50 19.53
N HIS A 394 22.72 -15.55 19.65
CA HIS A 394 23.85 -15.40 18.76
C HIS A 394 25.17 -15.39 19.53
N ASN A 395 26.16 -16.14 19.04
CA ASN A 395 27.53 -16.10 19.56
C ASN A 395 28.38 -15.10 18.76
N ILE A 396 28.94 -14.10 19.43
CA ILE A 396 29.85 -13.12 18.79
C ILE A 396 31.31 -13.58 18.90
N GLY A 397 31.63 -14.36 19.93
CA GLY A 397 32.99 -14.89 20.16
C GLY A 397 33.55 -14.40 21.50
N GLY A 398 34.77 -13.87 21.50
CA GLY A 398 35.38 -13.35 22.73
C GLY A 398 36.41 -12.24 22.49
N VAL A 399 36.72 -11.51 23.55
CA VAL A 399 37.67 -10.39 23.54
C VAL A 399 38.91 -10.68 24.40
N ALA A 400 40.04 -10.06 24.09
CA ALA A 400 41.24 -10.17 24.91
C ALA A 400 41.03 -9.60 26.33
N ALA A 401 41.86 -10.06 27.27
CA ALA A 401 41.83 -9.54 28.64
C ALA A 401 42.24 -8.06 28.67
N GLY A 402 41.60 -7.28 29.56
CA GLY A 402 41.86 -5.85 29.73
C GLY A 402 40.87 -4.93 29.04
N TYR A 403 40.12 -5.43 28.05
CA TYR A 403 39.10 -4.64 27.37
C TYR A 403 37.78 -4.56 28.14
N THR A 404 37.11 -3.42 27.99
CA THR A 404 35.79 -3.10 28.53
C THR A 404 34.84 -2.71 27.40
N PRO A 405 33.58 -3.17 27.42
CA PRO A 405 32.63 -2.83 26.37
C PRO A 405 32.03 -1.44 26.59
N LEU A 406 31.93 -0.70 25.50
CA LEU A 406 31.19 0.54 25.35
C LEU A 406 30.11 0.32 24.28
N MET A 407 28.89 0.75 24.57
CA MET A 407 27.74 0.58 23.70
C MET A 407 27.29 1.93 23.16
N GLY A 408 26.90 1.96 21.89
CA GLY A 408 26.34 3.14 21.25
C GLY A 408 26.23 2.94 19.75
N ASP A 409 25.46 3.79 19.08
CA ASP A 409 25.50 3.92 17.63
C ASP A 409 26.66 4.86 17.28
N PHE A 410 27.83 4.29 17.01
CA PHE A 410 29.06 5.04 16.74
C PHE A 410 29.23 5.37 15.25
N ASN A 411 28.46 4.72 14.38
CA ASN A 411 28.59 4.86 12.93
C ASN A 411 27.39 5.57 12.26
N GLY A 412 26.26 5.74 12.96
CA GLY A 412 25.04 6.43 12.52
C GLY A 412 24.03 5.57 11.75
N ASP A 413 24.26 4.26 11.62
CA ASP A 413 23.39 3.34 10.88
C ASP A 413 22.10 2.96 11.62
N GLY A 414 21.96 3.37 12.88
CA GLY A 414 20.79 3.09 13.71
C GLY A 414 20.85 1.76 14.45
N ARG A 415 21.93 0.99 14.28
CA ARG A 415 22.26 -0.18 15.10
C ARG A 415 23.13 0.25 16.26
N SER A 416 23.08 -0.52 17.35
CA SER A 416 24.02 -0.40 18.44
C SER A 416 25.31 -1.14 18.10
N ASP A 417 26.42 -0.42 18.00
CA ASP A 417 27.74 -1.06 17.94
C ASP A 417 28.30 -1.35 19.33
N ILE A 418 29.29 -2.24 19.35
CA ILE A 418 30.11 -2.56 20.53
C ILE A 418 31.53 -2.08 20.27
N LEU A 419 31.99 -1.10 21.03
CA LEU A 419 33.38 -0.64 21.05
C LEU A 419 34.11 -1.23 22.27
N TRP A 420 35.35 -1.69 22.06
CA TRP A 420 36.18 -2.26 23.13
C TRP A 420 37.32 -1.29 23.47
N SER A 421 37.39 -0.86 24.74
CA SER A 421 38.43 0.05 25.26
C SER A 421 39.28 -0.55 26.36
#